data_AF-A0A4Q3T147-F1
#
_entry.id   AF-A0A4Q3T147-F1
#
_cell.length_a   1.000
_cell.length_b   1.000
_cell.length_c   1.000
_cell.angle_alpha   90.00
_cell.angle_beta   90.00
_cell.angle_gamma   90.00
#
_symmetry.space_group_name_H-M   'P 1'
#
loop_
_entity.id
_entity.type
_entity.pdbx_description
1 polymer ?
#
loop_
_entity_poly.entity_id
_entity_poly.type
_entity_poly.pdbx_seq_one_letter_code
_entity_poly.pdbx_strand_id
1 'polypeptide(L)'
;AIRLRTEKDIWQNLHEFPMHESQDPEPFPHKNFLRELLGVQPYSVVSQSRVYVQQLTHQTIHGQFIQVSIPKAVSIPGTFMPVAKKDLTRYAFPRMLNTFLEEEIV
;
A
#
# COMPACT_ATOMS: atom_id res chain seq x y z
N ALA A 1 2.53 -7.32 2.38
CA ALA A 1 2.16 -8.17 1.23
C ALA A 1 2.10 -7.31 0.00
N ILE A 2 2.36 -7.85 -1.19
CA ILE A 2 2.34 -7.10 -2.46
C ILE A 2 1.61 -7.89 -3.55
N ARG A 3 1.08 -7.22 -4.57
CA ARG A 3 0.64 -7.85 -5.83
C ARG A 3 1.26 -7.14 -7.03
N LEU A 4 1.38 -7.84 -8.15
CA LEU A 4 1.70 -7.23 -9.44
C LEU A 4 0.41 -6.69 -10.07
N ARG A 5 0.40 -5.42 -10.49
CA ARG A 5 -0.72 -4.86 -11.27
C ARG A 5 -0.65 -5.35 -12.71
N THR A 6 -1.76 -5.89 -13.18
CA THR A 6 -1.91 -6.44 -14.54
C THR A 6 -2.82 -5.57 -15.41
N GLU A 7 -3.57 -4.69 -14.76
CA GLU A 7 -4.48 -3.71 -15.32
C GLU A 7 -3.72 -2.72 -16.21
N LYS A 8 -4.38 -2.27 -17.28
CA LYS A 8 -3.82 -1.27 -18.20
C LYS A 8 -3.96 0.12 -17.59
N ASP A 9 -3.12 0.42 -16.62
CA ASP A 9 -3.04 1.73 -15.96
C ASP A 9 -1.60 2.24 -15.85
N ILE A 10 -1.43 3.40 -15.21
CA ILE A 10 -0.15 4.08 -15.02
C ILE A 10 0.88 3.26 -14.21
N TRP A 11 0.42 2.24 -13.49
CA TRP A 11 1.23 1.33 -12.66
C TRP A 11 1.22 -0.10 -13.20
N GLN A 12 0.83 -0.30 -14.47
CA GLN A 12 0.91 -1.59 -15.13
C GLN A 12 2.32 -2.21 -15.03
N ASN A 13 2.40 -3.50 -14.69
CA ASN A 13 3.64 -4.25 -14.47
C ASN A 13 4.51 -3.75 -13.30
N LEU A 14 3.93 -2.96 -12.40
CA LEU A 14 4.55 -2.60 -11.12
C LEU A 14 3.85 -3.30 -9.96
N HIS A 15 4.57 -3.46 -8.86
CA HIS A 15 4.04 -4.03 -7.63
C HIS A 15 3.40 -2.95 -6.76
N GLU A 16 2.47 -3.37 -5.93
CA GLU A 16 1.80 -2.49 -4.98
C GLU A 16 1.43 -3.18 -3.68
N PHE A 17 1.22 -2.35 -2.65
CA PHE A 17 0.61 -2.76 -1.39
C PHE A 17 -0.92 -2.75 -1.50
N PRO A 18 -1.63 -3.48 -0.62
CA PRO A 18 -3.08 -3.30 -0.49
C PRO A 18 -3.39 -1.83 -0.20
N MET A 19 -4.26 -1.25 -1.00
CA MET A 19 -4.61 0.17 -0.89
C MET A 19 -6.07 0.42 -1.24
N HIS A 20 -6.53 1.61 -0.87
CA HIS A 20 -7.82 2.14 -1.24
C HIS A 20 -7.61 3.33 -2.16
N GLU A 21 -8.10 3.24 -3.40
CA GLU A 21 -8.08 4.33 -4.36
C GLU A 21 -9.37 5.14 -4.24
N SER A 22 -9.23 6.45 -4.07
CA SER A 22 -10.35 7.39 -4.02
C SER A 22 -10.02 8.65 -4.83
N GLN A 23 -11.03 9.21 -5.49
CA GLN A 23 -10.95 10.54 -6.08
C GLN A 23 -11.38 11.64 -5.10
N ASP A 24 -12.03 11.24 -4.00
CA ASP A 24 -12.51 12.16 -2.97
C ASP A 24 -11.34 12.56 -2.05
N PRO A 25 -11.11 13.86 -1.81
CA PRO A 25 -10.13 14.35 -0.85
C PRO A 25 -10.49 14.05 0.62
N GLU A 26 -11.68 13.51 0.90
CA GLU A 26 -12.08 13.19 2.27
C GLU A 26 -11.14 12.21 2.99
N PRO A 27 -11.00 12.33 4.33
CA PRO A 27 -10.14 11.47 5.11
C PRO A 27 -10.54 9.99 4.97
N PHE A 28 -9.60 9.17 4.52
CA PHE A 28 -9.79 7.74 4.36
C PHE A 28 -10.16 7.05 5.71
N PRO A 29 -11.33 6.39 5.81
CA PRO A 29 -11.73 5.67 7.02
C PRO A 29 -11.00 4.32 7.12
N HIS A 30 -9.70 4.36 7.46
CA HIS A 30 -8.81 3.20 7.51
C HIS A 30 -9.36 2.03 8.33
N LYS A 31 -10.18 2.27 9.37
CA LYS A 31 -10.77 1.20 10.20
C LYS A 31 -11.66 0.25 9.40
N ASN A 32 -12.50 0.77 8.50
CA ASN A 32 -13.42 -0.05 7.71
C ASN A 32 -12.64 -0.87 6.69
N PHE A 33 -11.71 -0.23 5.98
CA PHE A 33 -10.84 -0.90 5.02
C PHE A 33 -9.98 -1.99 5.67
N LEU A 34 -9.36 -1.70 6.82
CA LEU A 34 -8.55 -2.70 7.53
C LEU A 34 -9.40 -3.87 8.03
N ARG A 35 -10.65 -3.64 8.43
CA ARG A 35 -11.58 -4.72 8.79
C ARG A 35 -11.96 -5.58 7.58
N GLU A 36 -12.17 -4.98 6.41
CA GLU A 36 -12.42 -5.72 5.17
C GLU A 36 -11.19 -6.52 4.73
N LEU A 37 -10.00 -5.94 4.89
CA LEU A 37 -8.73 -6.53 4.48
C LEU A 37 -8.25 -7.64 5.41
N LEU A 38 -8.39 -7.46 6.73
CA LEU A 38 -7.83 -8.33 7.78
C LEU A 38 -8.90 -9.21 8.44
N GLY A 39 -10.19 -8.97 8.18
CA GLY A 39 -11.31 -9.65 8.83
C GLY A 39 -11.46 -9.26 10.31
N VAL A 40 -11.88 -10.23 11.11
CA VAL A 40 -12.12 -10.08 12.57
C VAL A 40 -10.85 -10.14 13.42
N GLN A 41 -9.67 -10.26 12.79
CA GLN A 41 -8.42 -10.38 13.52
C GLN A 41 -8.01 -9.04 14.17
N PRO A 42 -7.48 -9.07 15.41
CA PRO A 42 -6.88 -7.89 16.02
C PRO A 42 -5.68 -7.39 15.21
N TYR A 43 -5.56 -6.07 15.09
CA TYR A 43 -4.44 -5.39 14.47
C TYR A 43 -4.05 -4.17 15.30
N SER A 44 -2.83 -3.68 15.10
CA SER A 44 -2.36 -2.43 15.67
C SER A 44 -1.74 -1.56 14.58
N VAL A 45 -2.09 -0.27 14.58
CA VAL A 45 -1.43 0.71 13.71
C VAL A 45 -0.10 1.06 14.35
N VAL A 46 0.99 0.74 13.66
CA VAL A 46 2.37 0.98 14.12
C VAL A 46 2.77 2.42 13.84
N SER A 47 2.47 2.89 12.63
CA SER A 47 2.79 4.23 12.18
C SER A 47 1.88 4.65 11.02
N GLN A 48 1.81 5.96 10.82
CA GLN A 48 1.21 6.58 9.65
C GLN A 48 2.26 7.54 9.08
N SER A 49 2.57 7.41 7.80
CA SER A 49 3.51 8.30 7.14
C SER A 49 2.92 9.70 6.96
N ARG A 50 3.78 10.64 6.58
CA ARG A 50 3.34 11.86 5.89
C ARG A 50 2.61 11.52 4.59
N VAL A 51 1.86 12.48 4.06
CA VAL A 51 1.30 12.37 2.70
C VAL A 51 2.43 12.57 1.68
N TYR A 52 2.58 11.60 0.79
CA TYR A 52 3.44 11.68 -0.38
C TYR A 52 2.65 12.22 -1.56
N VAL A 53 3.30 13.07 -2.35
CA VAL A 53 2.71 13.68 -3.54
C VAL A 53 3.55 13.29 -4.75
N GLN A 54 2.93 12.65 -5.74
CA GLN A 54 3.54 12.37 -7.02
C GLN A 54 2.82 13.15 -8.12
N GLN A 55 3.54 14.09 -8.72
CA GLN A 55 3.05 14.81 -9.89
C GLN A 55 3.30 13.97 -11.16
N LEU A 56 2.22 13.64 -11.86
CA LEU A 56 2.25 13.15 -13.22
C LEU A 56 1.88 14.28 -14.19
N THR A 57 2.11 14.06 -15.47
CA THR A 57 1.81 15.06 -16.52
C THR A 57 0.34 15.45 -16.58
N HIS A 58 -0.57 14.54 -16.27
CA HIS A 58 -2.02 14.75 -16.36
C HIS A 58 -2.76 14.67 -15.02
N GLN A 59 -2.07 14.30 -13.93
CA GLN A 59 -2.71 14.13 -12.62
C GLN A 59 -1.72 14.30 -11.47
N THR A 60 -2.22 14.62 -10.29
CA THR A 60 -1.47 14.61 -9.04
C THR A 60 -1.99 13.47 -8.18
N ILE A 61 -1.09 12.59 -7.73
CA ILE A 61 -1.43 11.47 -6.86
C ILE A 61 -1.00 11.84 -5.45
N HIS A 62 -1.92 11.69 -4.50
CA HIS A 62 -1.66 11.80 -3.07
C HIS A 62 -1.74 10.41 -2.47
N GLY A 63 -0.75 10.04 -1.65
CA GLY A 63 -0.73 8.74 -1.00
C GLY A 63 -0.25 8.85 0.44
N GLN A 64 -0.88 8.08 1.33
CA GLN A 64 -0.46 7.94 2.72
C GLN A 64 -0.28 6.45 3.03
N PHE A 65 0.81 6.11 3.71
CA PHE A 65 1.13 4.75 4.06
C PHE A 65 0.84 4.51 5.54
N ILE A 66 0.17 3.40 5.83
CA ILE A 66 -0.16 2.99 7.20
C ILE A 66 0.50 1.64 7.44
N GLN A 67 1.43 1.60 8.38
CA GLN A 67 2.04 0.35 8.80
C GLN A 67 1.15 -0.29 9.87
N VAL A 68 0.75 -1.54 9.61
CA VAL A 68 -0.11 -2.30 10.51
C VAL A 68 0.61 -3.58 10.93
N SER A 69 0.63 -3.83 12.25
CA SER A 69 1.12 -5.07 12.82
C SER A 69 -0.07 -5.99 13.12
N ILE A 70 0.09 -7.25 12.73
CA ILE A 70 -0.91 -8.30 12.87
C ILE A 70 -0.28 -9.53 13.55
N PRO A 71 -1.00 -10.20 14.46
CA PRO A 71 -0.43 -11.33 15.21
C PRO A 71 -0.33 -12.61 14.39
N LYS A 72 -1.15 -12.78 13.35
CA LYS A 72 -1.12 -13.92 12.44
C LYS A 72 -1.21 -13.44 11.01
N ALA A 73 -0.56 -14.17 10.10
CA ALA A 73 -0.68 -13.91 8.67
C ALA A 73 -2.14 -14.12 8.24
N VAL A 74 -2.65 -13.22 7.40
CA VAL A 74 -3.99 -13.29 6.82
C VAL A 74 -3.85 -13.40 5.32
N SER A 75 -4.73 -14.20 4.70
CA SER A 75 -4.88 -14.18 3.25
C SER A 75 -5.58 -12.88 2.87
N ILE A 76 -4.83 -11.97 2.24
CA ILE A 76 -5.40 -10.74 1.72
C ILE A 76 -6.17 -11.07 0.44
N PRO A 77 -7.41 -10.58 0.26
CA PRO A 77 -8.17 -10.80 -0.98
C PRO A 77 -7.39 -10.35 -2.23
N GLY A 78 -7.48 -11.12 -3.31
CA GLY A 78 -6.76 -10.88 -4.56
C GLY A 78 -5.47 -11.69 -4.70
N THR A 79 -4.60 -11.29 -5.63
CA THR A 79 -3.33 -11.97 -5.94
C THR A 79 -2.15 -11.49 -5.07
N PHE A 80 -2.44 -11.09 -3.83
CA PHE A 80 -1.42 -10.59 -2.91
C PHE A 80 -0.59 -11.73 -2.33
N MET A 81 0.73 -11.55 -2.32
CA MET A 81 1.68 -12.47 -1.71
C MET A 81 2.42 -11.82 -0.54
N PRO A 82 2.69 -12.57 0.55
CA PRO A 82 3.56 -12.10 1.61
C PRO A 82 5.00 -12.03 1.09
N VAL A 83 5.69 -10.93 1.42
CA VAL A 83 7.09 -10.71 1.06
C VAL A 83 7.81 -10.18 2.29
N ALA A 84 8.99 -10.71 2.57
CA ALA A 84 9.80 -10.23 3.68
C ALA A 84 10.28 -8.80 3.38
N LYS A 85 10.33 -7.95 4.42
CA LYS A 85 10.71 -6.53 4.28
C LYS A 85 12.02 -6.34 3.50
N LYS A 86 13.04 -7.16 3.78
CA LYS A 86 14.34 -7.15 3.09
C LYS A 86 14.28 -7.50 1.59
N ASP A 87 13.27 -8.23 1.16
CA ASP A 87 13.11 -8.67 -0.22
C ASP A 87 12.31 -7.66 -1.05
N LEU A 88 11.71 -6.63 -0.43
CA LEU A 88 10.94 -5.60 -1.15
C LEU A 88 11.79 -4.90 -2.21
N THR A 89 13.08 -4.66 -1.96
CA THR A 89 14.02 -4.03 -2.91
C THR A 89 14.20 -4.80 -4.23
N ARG A 90 13.76 -6.07 -4.28
CA ARG A 90 13.84 -6.92 -5.47
C ARG A 90 12.67 -6.75 -6.43
N TYR A 91 11.65 -6.00 -6.02
CA TYR A 91 10.43 -5.78 -6.79
C TYR A 91 10.36 -4.35 -7.29
N ALA A 92 9.85 -4.15 -8.51
CA ALA A 92 9.64 -2.82 -9.07
C ALA A 92 8.33 -2.24 -8.55
N PHE A 93 8.38 -1.07 -7.93
CA PHE A 93 7.21 -0.29 -7.49
C PHE A 93 7.12 1.06 -8.21
N PRO A 94 5.95 1.72 -8.19
CA PRO A 94 5.83 3.12 -8.56
C PRO A 94 6.75 4.01 -7.73
N ARG A 95 7.14 5.16 -8.30
CA ARG A 95 8.09 6.10 -7.67
C ARG A 95 7.69 6.48 -6.24
N MET A 96 6.43 6.83 -6.00
CA MET A 96 5.93 7.16 -4.66
C MET A 96 6.17 6.03 -3.65
N LEU A 97 5.91 4.78 -4.04
CA LEU A 97 6.10 3.62 -3.16
C LEU A 97 7.58 3.35 -2.90
N ASN A 98 8.45 3.51 -3.90
CA ASN A 98 9.90 3.42 -3.71
C ASN A 98 10.39 4.49 -2.72
N THR A 99 9.95 5.74 -2.87
CA THR A 99 10.33 6.81 -1.94
C THR A 99 9.89 6.51 -0.50
N PHE A 100 8.67 6.00 -0.30
CA PHE A 100 8.25 5.54 1.04
C PHE A 100 9.12 4.40 1.57
N LEU A 101 9.44 3.42 0.73
CA LEU A 101 10.28 2.30 1.12
C LEU A 101 11.69 2.76 1.55
N GLU A 102 12.28 3.70 0.82
CA GLU A 102 13.60 4.26 1.12
C GLU A 102 13.63 5.13 2.37
N GLU A 103 12.54 5.85 2.67
CA GLU A 103 12.50 6.79 3.81
C GLU A 103 12.13 6.13 5.15
N GLU A 104 11.21 5.15 5.14
CA GLU A 104 10.55 4.67 6.36
C GLU A 104 10.80 3.17 6.63
N ILE A 105 11.28 2.42 5.64
CA ILE A 105 11.33 0.96 5.69
C ILE A 105 12.75 0.44 5.56
N VAL A 106 13.43 0.70 4.44
CA VAL A 106 14.82 0.28 4.18
C VAL A 106 15.79 1.04 5.08
#